data_AF-A0A2N6K7M5-F1
#
_entry.id   AF-A0A2N6K7M5-F1
#
_cell.length_a   1.000
_cell.length_b   1.000
_cell.length_c   1.000
_cell.angle_alpha   90.00
_cell.angle_beta   90.00
_cell.angle_gamma   90.00
#
_symmetry.space_group_name_H-M   'P 1'
#
loop_
_entity.id
_entity.type
_entity.pdbx_description
1 polymer ?
#
loop_
_entity_poly.entity_id
_entity_poly.type
_entity_poly.pdbx_seq_one_letter_code
_entity_poly.pdbx_strand_id
1 'polypeptide(L)'
;MISLEELVQEISRFEAIISEWEESQRCVAIGLKRAIEDLHKEALTRLIKSVKQESVSALRNAVQDEVVYGVLLYHELVKSPTPPLQQRVQQALDEVRPGLKSHNGDVELVAITAPDTVEVKLIGNCSNCPASTLTLSQGIEQTIKAYCPEINHVIAVG
;
A
#
# COMPACT_ATOMS: atom_id res chain seq x y z
N MET A 1 0.57 -4.57 29.54
CA MET A 1 0.45 -5.29 28.26
C MET A 1 1.67 -4.89 27.45
N ILE A 2 2.38 -5.84 26.84
CA ILE A 2 3.60 -5.57 26.07
C ILE A 2 3.18 -4.88 24.77
N SER A 3 3.88 -3.83 24.33
CA SER A 3 3.54 -3.13 23.08
C SER A 3 4.02 -3.92 21.84
N LEU A 4 3.43 -3.66 20.67
CA LEU A 4 3.91 -4.25 19.42
C LEU A 4 5.38 -3.87 19.17
N GLU A 5 5.74 -2.61 19.43
CA GLU A 5 7.10 -2.10 19.28
C GLU A 5 8.10 -2.89 20.14
N GLU A 6 7.78 -3.16 21.41
CA GLU A 6 8.63 -3.95 22.32
C GLU A 6 8.82 -5.38 21.80
N LEU A 7 7.76 -6.02 21.31
CA LEU A 7 7.81 -7.37 20.74
C LEU A 7 8.69 -7.42 19.49
N VAL A 8 8.52 -6.45 18.58
CA VAL A 8 9.30 -6.35 17.34
C VAL A 8 10.76 -6.06 17.64
N GLN A 9 11.04 -5.16 18.59
CA GLN A 9 12.41 -4.81 18.98
C GLN A 9 13.17 -6.03 19.51
N GLU A 10 12.54 -6.87 20.32
CA GLU A 10 13.17 -8.10 20.81
C GLU A 10 13.43 -9.11 19.69
N ILE A 11 12.50 -9.28 18.74
CA ILE A 11 12.72 -10.12 17.55
C ILE A 11 13.92 -9.60 16.76
N SER A 12 13.95 -8.30 16.45
CA SER A 12 15.05 -7.68 15.70
C SER A 12 16.39 -7.80 16.43
N ARG A 13 16.40 -7.72 17.77
CA ARG A 13 17.61 -7.94 18.57
C ARG A 13 18.17 -9.35 18.36
N PHE A 14 17.32 -10.38 18.37
CA PHE A 14 17.76 -11.75 18.11
C PHE A 14 18.19 -11.97 16.66
N GLU A 15 17.49 -11.37 15.69
CA GLU A 15 17.87 -11.45 14.27
C GLU A 15 19.24 -10.83 14.01
N ALA A 16 19.55 -9.69 14.64
CA ALA A 16 20.86 -9.06 14.56
C ALA A 16 21.98 -9.89 15.20
N ILE A 17 21.68 -10.67 16.25
CA ILE A 17 22.66 -11.61 16.81
C ILE A 17 22.89 -12.78 15.86
N ILE A 18 21.80 -13.34 15.30
CA ILE A 18 21.85 -14.47 14.37
C ILE A 18 22.57 -14.09 13.07
N SER A 19 22.53 -12.83 12.63
CA SER A 19 23.23 -12.40 11.43
C SER A 19 24.75 -12.48 11.53
N GLU A 20 25.30 -12.39 12.75
CA GLU A 20 26.74 -12.45 13.02
C GLU A 20 27.26 -13.90 13.24
N TRP A 21 26.36 -14.89 13.25
CA TRP A 21 26.74 -16.29 13.46
C TRP A 21 27.37 -16.92 12.22
N GLU A 22 28.13 -18.00 12.43
CA GLU A 22 28.62 -18.85 11.33
C GLU A 22 27.46 -19.34 10.46
N GLU A 23 27.71 -19.52 9.16
CA GLU A 23 26.67 -19.85 8.18
C GLU A 23 25.89 -21.12 8.56
N SER A 24 26.57 -22.14 9.07
CA SER A 24 25.94 -23.39 9.52
C SER A 24 24.94 -23.17 10.66
N GLN A 25 25.31 -22.36 11.66
CA GLN A 25 24.47 -22.04 12.82
C GLN A 25 23.29 -21.16 12.43
N ARG A 26 23.57 -20.13 11.61
CA ARG A 26 22.55 -19.22 11.08
C ARG A 26 21.51 -19.96 10.25
N CYS A 27 21.94 -20.92 9.42
CA CYS A 27 21.02 -21.79 8.67
C CYS A 27 20.07 -22.57 9.59
N VAL A 28 20.56 -23.13 10.69
CA VAL A 28 19.72 -23.86 11.66
C VAL A 28 18.70 -22.93 12.33
N ALA A 29 19.14 -21.75 12.79
CA ALA A 29 18.27 -20.79 13.45
C ALA A 29 17.16 -20.27 12.51
N ILE A 30 17.52 -19.91 11.27
CA ILE A 30 16.55 -19.49 10.24
C ILE A 30 15.59 -20.64 9.89
N GLY A 31 16.11 -21.87 9.78
CA GLY A 31 15.29 -23.05 9.52
C GLY A 31 14.25 -23.29 10.62
N LEU A 32 14.66 -23.19 11.89
CA LEU A 32 13.76 -23.29 13.04
C LEU A 32 12.70 -22.19 13.03
N LYS A 33 13.12 -20.93 12.83
CA LYS A 33 12.21 -19.78 12.73
C LYS A 33 11.13 -20.02 11.66
N ARG A 34 11.53 -20.40 10.45
CA ARG A 34 10.60 -20.70 9.34
C ARG A 34 9.64 -21.83 9.68
N ALA A 35 10.12 -22.92 10.27
CA ALA A 35 9.26 -24.05 10.65
C ALA A 35 8.17 -23.65 11.66
N ILE A 36 8.51 -22.78 12.62
CA ILE A 36 7.55 -22.22 13.57
C ILE A 36 6.56 -21.28 12.87
N GLU A 37 7.03 -20.44 11.96
CA GLU A 37 6.19 -19.50 11.21
C GLU A 37 5.20 -20.19 10.28
N ASP A 38 5.63 -21.27 9.62
CA ASP A 38 4.76 -22.09 8.77
C ASP A 38 3.64 -22.74 9.61
N LEU A 39 3.99 -23.26 10.79
CA LEU A 39 3.03 -23.82 11.73
C LEU A 39 2.02 -22.74 12.19
N HIS A 40 2.50 -21.55 12.55
CA HIS A 40 1.65 -20.43 12.96
C HIS A 40 0.73 -19.98 11.82
N LYS A 41 1.25 -19.81 10.60
CA LYS A 41 0.47 -19.42 9.42
C LYS A 41 -0.65 -20.41 9.16
N GLU A 42 -0.37 -21.72 9.22
CA GLU A 42 -1.39 -22.75 9.04
C GLU A 42 -2.46 -22.73 10.14
N ALA A 43 -2.05 -22.60 11.41
CA ALA A 43 -2.96 -22.52 12.54
C ALA A 43 -3.88 -21.28 12.45
N LEU A 44 -3.31 -20.11 12.19
CA LEU A 44 -4.05 -18.85 12.01
C LEU A 44 -4.98 -18.93 10.80
N THR A 45 -4.55 -19.51 9.68
CA THR A 45 -5.40 -19.70 8.50
C THR A 45 -6.65 -20.51 8.82
N ARG A 46 -6.48 -21.65 9.52
CA ARG A 46 -7.61 -22.51 9.94
C ARG A 46 -8.52 -21.79 10.93
N LEU A 47 -7.94 -21.09 11.91
CA LEU A 47 -8.69 -20.32 12.90
C LEU A 47 -9.54 -19.24 12.22
N ILE A 48 -8.92 -18.40 11.38
CA ILE A 48 -9.62 -17.35 10.63
C ILE A 48 -10.74 -17.96 9.80
N LYS A 49 -10.50 -19.08 9.11
CA LYS A 49 -11.53 -19.76 8.32
C LYS A 49 -12.71 -20.21 9.18
N SER A 50 -12.46 -20.79 10.36
CA SER A 50 -13.49 -21.22 11.31
C SER A 50 -14.28 -20.03 11.85
N VAL A 51 -13.60 -19.02 12.39
CA VAL A 51 -14.25 -17.84 12.98
C VAL A 51 -15.01 -17.05 11.90
N LYS A 52 -14.51 -16.99 10.66
CA LYS A 52 -15.22 -16.33 9.56
C LYS A 52 -16.56 -16.98 9.24
N GLN A 53 -16.68 -18.29 9.42
CA GLN A 53 -17.94 -19.02 9.23
C GLN A 53 -18.95 -18.71 10.34
N GLU A 54 -18.48 -18.43 11.55
CA GLU A 54 -19.33 -18.14 12.71
C GLU A 54 -19.66 -16.65 12.86
N SER A 55 -18.67 -15.77 12.75
CA SER A 55 -18.80 -14.33 12.97
C SER A 55 -17.72 -13.50 12.27
N VAL A 56 -18.09 -12.89 11.15
CA VAL A 56 -17.23 -11.94 10.42
C VAL A 56 -17.00 -10.66 11.23
N SER A 57 -17.96 -10.23 12.05
CA SER A 57 -17.82 -9.02 12.88
C SER A 57 -16.78 -9.21 13.99
N ALA A 58 -16.70 -10.40 14.58
CA ALA A 58 -15.67 -10.72 15.56
C ALA A 58 -14.26 -10.63 14.96
N LEU A 59 -14.05 -11.18 13.75
CA LEU A 59 -12.79 -11.03 13.03
C LEU A 59 -12.47 -9.57 12.72
N ARG A 60 -13.47 -8.80 12.26
CA ARG A 60 -13.27 -7.37 11.95
C ARG A 60 -12.84 -6.57 13.18
N ASN A 61 -13.38 -6.90 14.35
CA ASN A 61 -12.98 -6.26 15.60
C ASN A 61 -11.59 -6.71 16.04
N ALA A 62 -11.27 -8.00 15.90
CA ALA A 62 -9.96 -8.53 16.28
C ALA A 62 -8.82 -7.89 15.47
N VAL A 63 -9.01 -7.63 14.17
CA VAL A 63 -7.98 -6.98 13.33
C VAL A 63 -7.80 -5.48 13.61
N GLN A 64 -8.61 -4.88 14.50
CA GLN A 64 -8.35 -3.52 14.98
C GLN A 64 -7.29 -3.48 16.08
N ASP A 65 -6.97 -4.63 16.69
CA ASP A 65 -5.84 -4.76 17.59
C ASP A 65 -4.53 -4.73 16.78
N GLU A 66 -3.59 -3.90 17.24
CA GLU A 66 -2.33 -3.63 16.55
C GLU A 66 -1.46 -4.88 16.41
N VAL A 67 -1.37 -5.69 17.47
CA VAL A 67 -0.55 -6.92 17.49
C VAL A 67 -1.19 -7.97 16.59
N VAL A 68 -2.51 -8.14 16.67
CA VAL A 68 -3.24 -9.06 15.79
C VAL A 68 -3.05 -8.66 14.33
N TYR A 69 -3.23 -7.39 13.99
CA TYR A 69 -3.03 -6.90 12.63
C TYR A 69 -1.59 -7.13 12.15
N GLY A 70 -0.60 -6.80 12.97
CA GLY A 70 0.82 -6.98 12.67
C GLY A 70 1.18 -8.44 12.37
N VAL A 71 0.73 -9.38 13.19
CA VAL A 71 0.98 -10.82 12.99
C VAL A 71 0.29 -11.35 11.74
N LEU A 72 -0.96 -10.96 11.50
CA LEU A 72 -1.67 -11.37 10.30
C LEU A 72 -1.02 -10.82 9.03
N LEU A 73 -0.52 -9.59 9.08
CA LEU A 73 0.20 -8.97 7.97
C LEU A 73 1.54 -9.67 7.73
N TYR A 74 2.29 -9.96 8.80
CA TYR A 74 3.56 -10.69 8.74
C TYR A 74 3.41 -12.06 8.06
N HIS A 75 2.32 -12.77 8.35
CA HIS A 75 2.01 -14.05 7.71
C HIS A 75 1.28 -13.94 6.37
N GLU A 76 1.09 -12.73 5.83
CA GLU A 76 0.39 -12.46 4.57
C GLU A 76 -1.08 -12.93 4.55
N LEU A 77 -1.72 -12.98 5.73
CA LEU A 77 -3.12 -13.40 5.90
C LEU A 77 -4.10 -12.22 5.74
N VAL A 78 -3.60 -10.99 5.79
CA VAL A 78 -4.32 -9.76 5.45
C VAL A 78 -3.50 -8.92 4.48
N LYS A 79 -4.17 -8.05 3.73
CA LYS A 79 -3.49 -7.08 2.88
C LYS A 79 -3.13 -5.84 3.70
N SER A 80 -2.01 -5.21 3.36
CA SER A 80 -1.73 -3.84 3.81
C SER A 80 -2.91 -2.93 3.47
N PRO A 81 -3.17 -1.89 4.28
CA PRO A 81 -4.27 -0.99 4.01
C PRO A 81 -3.98 -0.29 2.67
N THR A 82 -4.81 -0.53 1.67
CA THR A 82 -4.78 0.31 0.47
C THR A 82 -5.28 1.70 0.89
N PRO A 83 -4.49 2.78 0.71
CA PRO A 83 -4.96 4.11 1.05
C PRO A 83 -6.24 4.44 0.28
N PRO A 84 -7.11 5.34 0.79
CA PRO A 84 -8.29 5.78 0.07
C PRO A 84 -7.95 6.24 -1.35
N LEU A 85 -8.84 5.99 -2.30
CA LEU A 85 -8.62 6.31 -3.73
C LEU A 85 -8.15 7.76 -3.94
N GLN A 86 -8.77 8.72 -3.24
CA GLN A 86 -8.37 10.12 -3.30
C GLN A 86 -6.91 10.36 -2.89
N GLN A 87 -6.42 9.67 -1.85
CA GLN A 87 -5.04 9.78 -1.41
C GLN A 87 -4.08 9.19 -2.44
N ARG A 88 -4.44 8.05 -3.05
CA ARG A 88 -3.63 7.42 -4.12
C ARG A 88 -3.58 8.29 -5.37
N VAL A 89 -4.70 8.91 -5.75
CA VAL A 89 -4.73 9.89 -6.85
C VAL A 89 -3.86 11.09 -6.51
N GLN A 90 -3.91 11.61 -5.28
CA GLN A 90 -3.06 12.73 -4.87
C GLN A 90 -1.57 12.38 -4.94
N GLN A 91 -1.18 11.17 -4.51
CA GLN A 91 0.19 10.66 -4.64
C GLN A 91 0.63 10.58 -6.11
N ALA A 92 -0.24 10.09 -6.99
CA ALA A 92 0.04 10.04 -8.42
C ALA A 92 0.25 11.45 -9.01
N LEU A 93 -0.59 12.43 -8.62
CA LEU A 93 -0.43 13.81 -9.06
C LEU A 93 0.86 14.44 -8.52
N ASP A 94 1.23 14.15 -7.27
CA ASP A 94 2.48 14.62 -6.67
C ASP A 94 3.72 14.09 -7.41
N GLU A 95 3.66 12.90 -8.00
CA GLU A 95 4.72 12.37 -8.86
C GLU A 95 4.83 13.10 -10.21
N VAL A 96 3.72 13.58 -10.77
CA VAL A 96 3.72 14.30 -12.07
C VAL A 96 4.13 15.77 -11.94
N ARG A 97 3.84 16.38 -10.79
CA ARG A 97 4.09 17.81 -10.52
C ARG A 97 5.51 18.32 -10.84
N PRO A 98 6.61 17.62 -10.50
CA PRO A 98 7.95 18.06 -10.86
C PRO A 98 8.15 18.27 -12.37
N GLY A 99 7.58 17.38 -13.19
CA GLY A 99 7.61 17.49 -14.65
C GLY A 99 6.83 18.70 -15.16
N LEU A 100 5.61 18.91 -14.64
CA LEU A 100 4.77 20.05 -15.01
C LEU A 100 5.39 21.40 -14.61
N LYS A 101 5.95 21.48 -13.39
CA LYS A 101 6.58 22.69 -12.87
C LYS A 101 7.79 23.12 -13.68
N SER A 102 8.51 22.17 -14.27
CA SER A 102 9.62 22.45 -15.20
C SER A 102 9.16 23.20 -16.46
N HIS A 103 7.87 23.11 -16.79
CA HIS A 103 7.22 23.82 -17.90
C HIS A 103 6.33 24.99 -17.43
N ASN A 104 6.50 25.47 -16.19
CA ASN A 104 5.64 26.49 -15.56
C ASN A 104 4.15 26.11 -15.57
N GLY A 105 3.85 24.84 -15.31
CA GLY A 105 2.50 24.34 -15.11
C GLY A 105 2.32 23.55 -13.82
N ASP A 106 1.08 23.21 -13.51
CA ASP A 106 0.69 22.36 -12.38
C ASP A 106 -0.59 21.58 -12.71
N VAL A 107 -0.99 20.68 -11.82
CA VAL A 107 -2.22 19.90 -11.89
C VAL A 107 -2.90 19.84 -10.53
N GLU A 108 -4.22 20.03 -10.54
CA GLU A 108 -5.09 19.90 -9.38
C GLU A 108 -6.14 18.81 -9.61
N LEU A 109 -6.40 18.02 -8.57
CA LEU A 109 -7.54 17.12 -8.54
C LEU A 109 -8.82 17.93 -8.36
N VAL A 110 -9.77 17.78 -9.27
CA VAL A 110 -11.09 18.43 -9.19
C VAL A 110 -12.12 17.49 -8.58
N ALA A 111 -12.26 16.29 -9.14
CA ALA A 111 -13.23 15.31 -8.69
C ALA A 111 -12.80 13.89 -9.04
N ILE A 112 -13.36 12.93 -8.29
CA ILE A 112 -13.34 11.51 -8.65
C ILE A 112 -14.79 11.10 -8.83
N THR A 113 -15.20 10.92 -10.08
CA THR A 113 -16.56 10.61 -10.49
C THR A 113 -16.72 9.10 -10.70
N ALA A 114 -17.79 8.56 -10.12
CA ALA A 114 -18.14 7.15 -10.32
C ALA A 114 -18.53 6.91 -11.80
N PRO A 115 -18.19 5.75 -12.38
CA PRO A 115 -17.58 4.60 -11.70
C PRO A 115 -16.05 4.65 -11.58
N ASP A 116 -15.33 5.36 -12.45
CA ASP A 116 -13.89 5.17 -12.66
C ASP A 116 -13.18 6.38 -13.32
N THR A 117 -13.74 7.58 -13.18
CA THR A 117 -13.25 8.79 -13.85
C THR A 117 -12.62 9.76 -12.84
N VAL A 118 -11.44 10.28 -13.18
CA VAL A 118 -10.78 11.36 -12.43
C VAL A 118 -10.78 12.63 -13.27
N GLU A 119 -11.32 13.71 -12.70
CA GLU A 119 -11.28 15.04 -13.29
C GLU A 119 -10.11 15.81 -12.70
N VAL A 120 -9.24 16.30 -13.57
CA VAL A 120 -8.06 17.10 -13.20
C VAL A 120 -8.11 18.45 -13.91
N LYS A 121 -7.56 19.47 -13.27
CA LYS A 121 -7.41 20.80 -13.86
C LYS A 121 -5.94 21.07 -14.09
N LEU A 122 -5.57 21.36 -15.33
CA LEU A 122 -4.24 21.83 -15.68
C LEU A 122 -4.13 23.32 -15.37
N ILE A 123 -3.02 23.74 -14.77
CA ILE A 123 -2.76 25.12 -14.35
C ILE A 123 -1.49 25.62 -15.02
N GLY A 124 -1.42 26.94 -15.23
CA GLY A 124 -0.24 27.62 -15.79
C GLY A 124 -0.15 27.45 -17.29
N ASN A 125 1.07 27.39 -17.83
CA ASN A 125 1.26 27.34 -19.29
C ASN A 125 0.73 26.04 -19.92
N CYS A 126 0.47 25.01 -19.12
CA CYS A 126 -0.10 23.74 -19.56
C CYS A 126 -1.54 23.86 -20.07
N SER A 127 -2.32 24.87 -19.66
CA SER A 127 -3.69 25.09 -20.15
C SER A 127 -3.76 25.79 -21.52
N ASN A 128 -2.66 26.42 -21.98
CA ASN A 128 -2.69 27.31 -23.14
C ASN A 128 -1.95 26.76 -24.38
N CYS A 129 -1.43 25.53 -24.32
CA CYS A 129 -0.72 24.90 -25.44
C CYS A 129 -1.49 23.69 -26.00
N PRO A 130 -2.33 23.86 -27.04
CA PRO A 130 -3.18 22.78 -27.56
C PRO A 130 -2.40 21.58 -28.11
N ALA A 131 -1.15 21.77 -28.53
CA ALA A 131 -0.28 20.68 -28.97
C ALA A 131 0.26 19.83 -27.80
N SER A 132 0.36 20.38 -26.59
CA SER A 132 0.92 19.70 -25.41
C SER A 132 -0.14 19.13 -24.48
N THR A 133 -1.37 19.64 -24.51
CA THR A 133 -2.47 19.20 -23.62
C THR A 133 -2.80 17.73 -23.78
N LEU A 134 -2.76 17.17 -25.00
CA LEU A 134 -3.04 15.76 -25.25
C LEU A 134 -1.96 14.85 -24.64
N THR A 135 -0.68 15.12 -24.91
CA THR A 135 0.43 14.30 -24.40
C THR A 135 0.59 14.42 -22.88
N LEU A 136 0.38 15.61 -22.31
CA LEU A 136 0.41 15.82 -20.86
C LEU A 136 -0.72 15.09 -20.15
N SER A 137 -1.94 15.16 -20.69
CA SER A 137 -3.09 14.43 -20.13
C SER A 137 -2.87 12.92 -20.17
N GLN A 138 -2.26 12.40 -21.26
CA GLN A 138 -1.90 10.99 -21.35
C GLN A 138 -0.83 10.59 -20.32
N GLY A 139 0.18 11.44 -20.07
CA GLY A 139 1.18 11.18 -19.03
C GLY A 139 0.58 11.15 -17.63
N ILE A 140 -0.30 12.12 -17.32
CA ILE A 140 -1.05 12.16 -16.05
C ILE A 140 -1.93 10.91 -15.92
N GLU A 141 -2.63 10.53 -16.98
CA GLU A 141 -3.48 9.33 -16.99
C GLU A 141 -2.67 8.05 -16.72
N GLN A 142 -1.50 7.91 -17.34
CA GLN A 142 -0.61 6.76 -17.11
C GLN A 142 -0.13 6.70 -15.65
N THR A 143 0.31 7.82 -15.08
CA THR A 143 0.75 7.86 -13.68
C THR A 143 -0.41 7.57 -12.73
N ILE A 144 -1.60 8.15 -12.95
CA ILE A 144 -2.78 7.85 -12.14
C ILE A 144 -3.12 6.36 -12.22
N LYS A 145 -3.09 5.74 -13.41
CA LYS A 145 -3.36 4.31 -13.59
C LYS A 145 -2.33 3.41 -12.90
N ALA A 146 -1.08 3.84 -12.78
CA ALA A 146 -0.05 3.11 -12.06
C ALA A 146 -0.35 3.00 -10.55
N TYR A 147 -0.88 4.07 -9.95
CA TYR A 147 -1.30 4.11 -8.54
C TYR A 147 -2.72 3.61 -8.30
N CYS A 148 -3.58 3.79 -9.30
CA CYS A 148 -5.02 3.53 -9.28
C CYS A 148 -5.45 2.72 -10.50
N PRO A 149 -5.15 1.40 -10.55
CA PRO A 149 -5.51 0.56 -11.69
C PRO A 149 -7.03 0.47 -11.95
N GLU A 150 -7.85 0.84 -10.97
CA GLU A 150 -9.31 0.90 -11.10
C GLU A 150 -9.83 2.15 -11.85
N ILE A 151 -8.99 3.16 -12.10
CA ILE A 151 -9.36 4.37 -12.86
C ILE A 151 -9.18 4.10 -14.36
N ASN A 152 -10.26 4.21 -15.13
CA ASN A 152 -10.23 3.97 -16.58
C ASN A 152 -10.07 5.26 -17.38
N HIS A 153 -10.54 6.39 -16.85
CA HIS A 153 -10.59 7.65 -17.56
C HIS A 153 -10.03 8.80 -16.72
N VAL A 154 -9.22 9.64 -17.34
CA VAL A 154 -8.78 10.92 -16.76
C VAL A 154 -9.15 12.03 -17.71
N ILE A 155 -9.90 13.01 -17.23
CA ILE A 155 -10.43 14.12 -18.03
C ILE A 155 -9.82 15.41 -17.51
N ALA A 156 -9.18 16.16 -18.41
CA ALA A 156 -8.78 17.53 -18.12
C ALA A 156 -10.00 18.45 -18.23
N VAL A 157 -10.34 19.16 -17.15
CA VAL A 157 -11.40 20.16 -17.10
C VAL A 157 -10.79 21.54 -16.97
N GLY A 158 -11.12 22.46 -17.88
CA GLY A 158 -10.61 23.83 -17.90
C GLY A 158 -10.01 24.25 -19.24
#